data_AF-A0A350R7Y4-F1
#
_entry.id   AF-A0A350R7Y4-F1
#
_cell.length_a   1.000
_cell.length_b   1.000
_cell.length_c   1.000
_cell.angle_alpha   90.00
_cell.angle_beta   90.00
_cell.angle_gamma   90.00
#
_symmetry.space_group_name_H-M   'P 1'
#
loop_
_entity.id
_entity.type
_entity.pdbx_description
1 polymer ?
#
loop_
_entity_poly.entity_id
_entity_poly.type
_entity_poly.pdbx_seq_one_letter_code
_entity_poly.pdbx_strand_id
1 'polypeptide(L)' 'MVDFGTFRRTILVGMKKERQDCSEIVGKQALFVVNLEPRKMAGEVSEGMLFDIGYTNGITPVLTMPEKDVPNGVSAG' A
#
# COMPACT_ATOMS: atom_id res chain seq x y z
N MET A 1 -2.15 8.33 -3.90
CA MET A 1 -2.58 7.61 -5.12
C MET A 1 -1.45 6.69 -5.54
N VAL A 2 -1.76 5.47 -5.95
CA VAL A 2 -0.78 4.43 -6.31
C VAL A 2 -0.86 4.14 -7.80
N ASP A 3 0.30 3.93 -8.42
CA ASP A 3 0.45 3.60 -9.84
C ASP A 3 0.62 2.09 -10.05
N PHE A 4 -0.27 1.49 -10.83
CA PHE A 4 -0.25 0.08 -11.24
C PHE A 4 0.06 -0.08 -12.73
N GLY A 5 0.68 0.93 -13.36
CA GLY A 5 1.07 0.90 -14.77
C GLY A 5 -0.10 1.21 -15.70
N THR A 6 -1.06 0.29 -15.82
CA THR A 6 -2.23 0.47 -16.71
C THR A 6 -3.37 1.24 -16.06
N PHE A 7 -3.38 1.35 -14.73
CA PHE A 7 -4.38 2.09 -13.97
C PHE A 7 -3.78 2.68 -12.69
N ARG A 8 -4.53 3.59 -12.06
CA ARG A 8 -4.20 4.18 -10.75
C ARG A 8 -5.35 3.96 -9.80
N ARG A 9 -5.05 3.83 -8.49
CA ARG A 9 -6.07 3.71 -7.44
C ARG A 9 -5.76 4.54 -6.22
N THR A 10 -6.80 4.93 -5.52
CA THR A 10 -6.69 5.48 -4.17
C THR A 10 -6.70 4.34 -3.17
N ILE A 11 -5.58 4.18 -2.45
CA ILE A 11 -5.44 3.22 -1.36
C ILE A 11 -5.29 4.02 -0.07
N LEU A 12 -6.21 3.84 0.86
CA LEU A 12 -6.17 4.48 2.17
C LEU A 12 -5.51 3.52 3.17
N VAL A 13 -4.57 4.05 3.95
CA VAL A 13 -3.81 3.27 4.92
C VAL A 13 -3.72 4.04 6.24
N GLY A 14 -3.91 3.34 7.35
CA GLY A 14 -3.91 3.88 8.72
C GLY A 14 -2.53 4.22 9.29
N MET A 15 -1.56 4.61 8.46
CA MET A 15 -0.13 4.68 8.82
C MET A 15 0.30 5.95 9.59
N LYS A 16 -0.58 6.95 9.75
CA LYS A 16 -0.25 8.25 10.40
C LYS A 16 0.22 8.12 11.86
N LYS A 17 -0.24 7.08 12.58
CA LYS A 17 0.17 6.83 13.97
C LYS A 17 1.38 5.90 14.08
N GLU A 18 1.74 5.24 12.99
CA GLU A 18 2.72 4.16 12.97
C GLU A 18 4.10 4.64 12.54
N ARG A 19 4.14 5.73 11.75
CA ARG A 19 5.36 6.33 11.19
C ARG A 19 5.48 7.79 11.65
N GLN A 20 6.71 8.23 11.89
CA GLN A 20 7.00 9.64 12.20
C GLN A 20 6.79 10.53 10.96
N ASP A 21 7.17 10.04 9.79
CA ASP A 21 7.02 10.74 8.52
C ASP A 21 6.37 9.81 7.48
N CYS A 22 5.15 10.14 7.04
CA CYS A 22 4.47 9.38 5.99
C CYS A 22 5.02 9.67 4.59
N SER A 23 5.85 10.70 4.40
CA SER A 23 6.45 11.01 3.09
C SER A 23 7.54 10.03 2.70
N GLU A 24 8.11 9.29 3.66
CA GLU A 24 9.21 8.34 3.45
C GLU A 24 8.86 7.20 2.48
N ILE A 25 7.57 6.92 2.26
CA ILE A 25 7.10 5.87 1.36
C ILE A 25 6.87 6.36 -0.08
N VAL A 26 6.93 7.68 -0.31
CA VAL A 26 6.75 8.24 -1.66
C VAL A 26 7.88 7.77 -2.57
N GLY A 27 7.52 7.25 -3.74
CA GLY A 27 8.47 6.72 -4.72
C GLY A 27 8.95 5.29 -4.44
N LYS A 28 8.51 4.65 -3.35
CA LYS A 28 8.79 3.24 -3.10
C LYS A 28 7.77 2.34 -3.78
N GLN A 29 8.20 1.14 -4.16
CA GLN A 29 7.28 0.06 -4.53
C GLN A 29 6.68 -0.60 -3.28
N ALA A 30 5.50 -1.19 -3.41
CA ALA A 30 4.92 -2.03 -2.37
C ALA A 30 3.93 -3.02 -2.98
N LEU A 31 3.60 -4.08 -2.24
CA LEU A 31 2.57 -5.04 -2.60
C LEU A 31 1.19 -4.53 -2.17
N PHE A 32 0.21 -4.64 -3.08
CA PHE A 32 -1.17 -4.27 -2.82
C PHE A 32 -2.13 -5.37 -3.27
N VAL A 33 -3.24 -5.50 -2.54
CA VAL A 33 -4.39 -6.32 -2.93
C VAL A 33 -5.42 -5.41 -3.59
N VAL A 34 -5.69 -5.64 -4.88
CA VAL A 34 -6.54 -4.76 -5.72
C VAL A 34 -7.83 -5.40 -6.21
N ASN A 35 -8.11 -6.66 -5.87
CA ASN A 35 -9.35 -7.35 -6.23
C ASN A 35 -10.43 -7.27 -5.13
N LEU A 36 -10.21 -6.45 -4.09
CA LEU A 36 -11.18 -6.25 -3.02
C LEU A 36 -12.28 -5.25 -3.45
N GLU A 37 -13.48 -5.45 -2.92
CA GLU A 37 -14.54 -4.45 -3.05
C GLU A 37 -14.10 -3.11 -2.42
N PRO A 38 -14.38 -1.96 -3.07
CA PRO A 38 -14.04 -0.67 -2.51
C PRO A 38 -14.68 -0.44 -1.13
N ARG A 39 -13.89 0.06 -0.18
CA ARG A 39 -14.34 0.29 1.20
C ARG A 39 -14.27 1.77 1.54
N LYS A 40 -15.38 2.31 2.06
CA LYS A 40 -15.40 3.65 2.65
C LYS A 40 -14.72 3.64 4.02
N MET A 41 -13.77 4.53 4.23
CA MET A 41 -13.10 4.75 5.51
C MET A 41 -12.63 6.19 5.63
N ALA A 42 -12.79 6.78 6.82
CA ALA A 42 -12.42 8.19 7.09
C ALA A 42 -13.01 9.21 6.08
N GLY A 43 -14.20 8.93 5.53
CA GLY A 43 -14.87 9.80 4.54
C GLY A 43 -14.45 9.57 3.08
N GLU A 44 -13.42 8.77 2.85
CA GLU A 44 -12.83 8.50 1.53
C GLU A 44 -13.05 7.04 1.11
N VAL A 45 -12.90 6.74 -0.18
CA VAL A 45 -13.00 5.37 -0.72
C VAL A 45 -11.59 4.79 -0.90
N SER A 46 -11.32 3.63 -0.27
CA SER A 46 -10.14 2.81 -0.56
C SER A 46 -10.50 1.75 -1.58
N GLU A 47 -9.74 1.66 -2.66
CA GLU A 47 -9.96 0.73 -3.77
C GLU A 47 -8.99 -0.47 -3.74
N GLY A 48 -8.50 -0.79 -2.55
CA GLY A 48 -7.59 -1.90 -2.29
C GLY A 48 -6.97 -1.80 -0.90
N MET A 49 -5.94 -2.61 -0.69
CA MET A 49 -5.25 -2.76 0.59
C MET A 49 -3.74 -2.79 0.37
N LEU A 50 -2.98 -2.04 1.18
CA LEU A 50 -1.53 -2.19 1.29
C LEU A 50 -1.23 -3.48 2.06
N PHE A 51 -0.34 -4.31 1.53
CA PHE A 51 0.11 -5.53 2.20
C PHE A 51 1.43 -5.25 2.92
N ASP A 52 1.35 -4.79 4.17
CA ASP A 52 2.51 -4.52 5.01
C ASP A 52 2.85 -5.69 5.95
N ILE A 53 4.03 -5.62 6.57
CA ILE A 53 4.54 -6.66 7.48
C ILE A 53 4.78 -6.03 8.84
N GLY A 54 4.27 -6.67 9.90
CA GLY A 54 4.62 -6.34 11.28
C GLY A 54 3.49 -5.74 12.14
N TYR A 55 2.39 -5.26 11.53
CA TYR A 55 1.25 -4.70 12.29
C TYR A 55 0.74 -5.66 13.37
N THR A 56 0.46 -6.90 12.99
CA THR A 56 -0.04 -7.94 13.92
C THR A 56 1.00 -8.39 14.95
N ASN A 57 2.29 -8.12 14.71
CA ASN A 57 3.38 -8.38 15.64
C ASN A 57 3.66 -7.20 16.58
N GLY A 58 2.93 -6.09 16.45
CA GLY A 58 3.10 -4.89 17.28
C GLY A 58 4.36 -4.08 16.97
N ILE A 59 4.99 -4.29 15.82
CA ILE A 59 6.09 -3.45 15.33
C ILE A 59 5.58 -2.44 14.31
N THR A 60 6.36 -1.39 14.03
CA THR A 60 6.06 -0.45 12.95
C THR A 60 5.94 -1.21 11.62
N PRO A 61 4.78 -1.18 10.94
CA PRO A 61 4.58 -1.94 9.72
C PRO A 61 5.51 -1.47 8.61
N VAL A 62 6.20 -2.40 7.96
CA VAL A 62 7.12 -2.14 6.84
C VAL A 62 6.48 -2.52 5.51
N LEU A 63 6.88 -1.84 4.43
CA LEU A 63 6.35 -2.13 3.10
C LEU A 63 6.85 -3.51 2.63
N THR A 64 5.96 -4.35 2.12
CA THR A 64 6.36 -5.54 1.37
C THR A 64 6.84 -5.09 -0.01
N MET A 65 8.14 -5.17 -0.26
CA MET A 65 8.77 -4.73 -1.52
C MET A 65 9.37 -5.93 -2.26
N PRO A 66 9.41 -5.91 -3.60
CA PRO A 66 10.18 -6.90 -4.35
C PRO A 66 11.68 -6.75 -4.05
N GLU A 67 12.45 -7.84 -4.20
CA GLU A 67 13.92 -7.82 -4.03
C GLU A 67 14.60 -6.85 -5.01
N LYS A 68 13.98 -6.61 -6.17
CA LYS A 68 14.46 -5.73 -7.24
C LYS A 68 13.30 -4.89 -7.75
N ASP A 69 13.61 -3.73 -8.31
CA ASP A 69 12.60 -2.92 -8.99
C ASP A 69 11.97 -3.70 -10.14
N VAL A 70 10.64 -3.62 -10.24
CA VAL A 70 9.84 -4.24 -11.29
C VAL A 70 8.92 -3.19 -11.93
N PRO A 71 8.43 -3.40 -13.15
CA PRO A 71 7.39 -2.52 -13.70
C PRO A 71 6.17 -2.44 -12.78
N ASN A 72 5.60 -1.24 -12.60
CA ASN A 72 4.38 -1.09 -11.83
C ASN A 72 3.25 -1.93 -12.44
N GLY A 73 2.50 -2.63 -11.60
CA GLY A 73 1.36 -3.47 -12.02
C GLY A 73 1.67 -4.94 -12.29
N VAL A 74 2.93 -5.38 -12.17
CA VAL A 74 3.22 -6.83 -12.21
C VAL A 74 2.55 -7.54 -11.04
N SER A 75 2.03 -8.75 -11.29
CA SER A 75 1.31 -9.52 -10.27
C SER A 75 2.28 -10.32 -9.40
N ALA A 76 1.95 -10.42 -8.11
CA ALA A 76 2.57 -11.41 -7.23
C ALA A 76 2.08 -12.82 -7.61
N GLY A 77 2.97 -13.81 -7.43
CA GLY A 77 2.68 -15.24 -7.65
C GLY A 77 2.21 -15.93 -6.37
#